data_AF-A0A1C6IZM4-F1
#
_entry.id   AF-A0A1C6IZM4-F1
#
_cell.length_a   1.000
_cell.length_b   1.000
_cell.length_c   1.000
_cell.angle_alpha   90.00
_cell.angle_beta   90.00
_cell.angle_gamma   90.00
#
_symmetry.space_group_name_H-M   'P 1'
#
loop_
_entity.id
_entity.type
_entity.pdbx_description
1 polymer ?
#
loop_
_entity_poly.entity_id
_entity_poly.type
_entity_poly.pdbx_seq_one_letter_code
_entity_poly.pdbx_strand_id
1 'polypeptide(L)'
;MGVWYGYCGDRFLIELENGTQFTTKICDSKGYADDGEGKYHNFGGSGKCIVEFIYDDHHLPSCVAFSGSWGYYNWNGLDLSSNIKSIKKINYGEPVEY
;
A
#
# COMPACT_ATOMS: atom_id res chain seq x y z
N MET A 1 8.89 -11.86 -2.26
CA MET A 1 7.67 -11.66 -1.44
C MET A 1 8.03 -11.51 0.02
N GLY A 2 7.60 -10.41 0.65
CA GLY A 2 7.54 -10.30 2.12
C GLY A 2 6.32 -11.02 2.66
N VAL A 3 6.49 -12.25 3.15
CA VAL A 3 5.38 -13.12 3.60
C VAL A 3 4.85 -12.75 5.00
N TRP A 4 5.41 -11.71 5.62
CA TRP A 4 5.06 -11.31 6.98
C TRP A 4 3.58 -10.98 7.14
N TYR A 5 3.01 -10.25 6.16
CA TYR A 5 1.63 -9.80 6.21
C TYR A 5 0.65 -10.77 5.53
N GLY A 6 1.12 -11.59 4.57
CA GLY A 6 0.29 -12.54 3.84
C GLY A 6 0.91 -13.01 2.53
N TYR A 7 0.08 -13.63 1.68
CA TYR A 7 0.44 -14.14 0.36
C TYR A 7 -0.24 -13.35 -0.76
N CYS A 8 0.28 -13.48 -1.99
CA CYS A 8 -0.38 -12.92 -3.17
C CYS A 8 -1.85 -13.36 -3.21
N GLY A 9 -2.75 -12.40 -3.45
CA GLY A 9 -4.19 -12.63 -3.38
C GLY A 9 -4.85 -12.11 -2.11
N ASP A 10 -4.13 -12.10 -0.99
CA ASP A 10 -4.66 -11.65 0.30
C ASP A 10 -5.04 -10.17 0.25
N ARG A 11 -6.16 -9.83 0.90
CA ARG A 11 -6.70 -8.48 0.94
C ARG A 11 -6.62 -7.90 2.35
N PHE A 12 -6.45 -6.60 2.43
CA PHE A 12 -6.29 -5.88 3.70
C PHE A 12 -7.12 -4.61 3.69
N LEU A 13 -7.78 -4.33 4.81
CA LEU A 13 -8.31 -3.00 5.12
C LEU A 13 -7.22 -2.23 5.87
N ILE A 14 -6.88 -1.05 5.37
CA ILE A 14 -5.97 -0.12 6.02
C ILE A 14 -6.80 1.07 6.50
N GLU A 15 -6.64 1.42 7.77
CA GLU A 15 -7.21 2.61 8.38
C GLU A 15 -6.08 3.57 8.77
N LEU A 16 -6.24 4.85 8.44
CA LEU A 16 -5.32 5.93 8.83
C LEU A 16 -5.83 6.66 10.07
N GLU A 17 -4.98 7.40 10.77
CA GLU A 17 -5.37 8.15 11.99
C GLU A 17 -6.40 9.25 11.71
N ASN A 18 -6.43 9.80 10.48
CA ASN A 18 -7.44 10.75 10.03
C ASN A 18 -8.81 10.10 9.69
N GLY A 19 -8.97 8.79 9.89
CA GLY A 19 -10.20 8.05 9.64
C GLY A 19 -10.37 7.58 8.18
N THR A 20 -9.46 7.95 7.28
CA THR A 20 -9.46 7.42 5.90
C THR A 20 -9.27 5.91 5.91
N GLN A 21 -10.06 5.20 5.11
CA GLN A 21 -9.95 3.76 4.95
C GLN A 21 -9.85 3.40 3.47
N PHE A 22 -8.98 2.45 3.16
CA PHE A 22 -8.85 1.89 1.83
C PHE A 22 -8.45 0.42 1.89
N THR A 23 -8.80 -0.33 0.85
CA THR A 23 -8.46 -1.75 0.74
C THR A 23 -7.34 -1.97 -0.25
N THR A 24 -6.40 -2.86 0.07
CA THR A 24 -5.33 -3.30 -0.82
C THR A 24 -5.36 -4.81 -1.01
N LYS A 25 -4.73 -5.29 -2.07
CA LYS A 25 -4.50 -6.71 -2.37
C LYS A 25 -3.00 -6.92 -2.57
N ILE A 26 -2.41 -7.91 -1.90
CA ILE A 26 -1.03 -8.29 -2.14
C ILE A 26 -0.91 -8.85 -3.57
N CYS A 27 0.08 -8.33 -4.29
CA CYS A 27 0.47 -8.79 -5.62
C CYS A 27 1.81 -9.55 -5.54
N ASP A 28 2.07 -10.39 -6.53
CA ASP A 28 3.31 -11.19 -6.68
C ASP A 28 4.43 -10.43 -7.40
N SER A 29 4.19 -9.18 -7.80
CA SER A 29 5.08 -8.44 -8.69
C SER A 29 6.37 -7.93 -8.03
N LYS A 30 6.49 -8.01 -6.69
CA LYS A 30 7.67 -7.52 -5.96
C LYS A 30 8.52 -8.65 -5.39
N GLY A 31 9.83 -8.43 -5.43
CA GLY A 31 10.88 -9.31 -4.90
C GLY A 31 10.78 -9.54 -3.38
N TYR A 32 11.78 -10.16 -2.78
CA TYR A 32 11.83 -10.28 -1.31
C TYR A 32 12.02 -8.91 -0.66
N ALA A 33 11.39 -8.71 0.50
CA ALA A 33 11.60 -7.52 1.31
C ALA A 33 13.09 -7.42 1.68
N ASP A 34 13.63 -6.21 1.70
CA ASP A 34 15.07 -5.93 1.83
C ASP A 34 15.50 -5.62 3.27
N ASP A 35 14.55 -5.60 4.20
CA ASP A 35 14.77 -5.39 5.62
C ASP A 35 15.29 -6.63 6.37
N GLY A 36 15.42 -7.78 5.71
CA GLY A 36 15.83 -9.05 6.29
C GLY A 36 14.78 -9.74 7.16
N GLU A 37 13.65 -9.09 7.43
CA GLU A 37 12.53 -9.61 8.22
C GLU A 37 11.30 -9.94 7.35
N GLY A 38 11.34 -9.57 6.07
CA GLY A 38 10.27 -9.81 5.13
C GLY A 38 9.08 -8.84 5.30
N LYS A 39 9.28 -7.68 5.94
CA LYS A 39 8.19 -6.73 6.26
C LYS A 39 8.21 -5.51 5.34
N TYR A 40 9.38 -4.97 5.07
CA TYR A 40 9.53 -3.68 4.41
C TYR A 40 10.42 -3.76 3.18
N HIS A 41 10.08 -2.93 2.21
CA HIS A 41 10.97 -2.52 1.15
C HIS A 41 11.55 -1.14 1.47
N ASN A 42 12.81 -0.94 1.12
CA ASN A 42 13.52 0.31 1.26
C ASN A 42 12.93 1.31 0.28
N PHE A 43 12.50 2.42 0.83
CA PHE A 43 12.05 3.60 0.12
C PHE A 43 13.16 4.64 0.26
N GLY A 44 13.78 4.98 -0.88
CA GLY A 44 14.98 5.81 -1.02
C GLY A 44 15.44 6.63 0.20
N GLY A 45 16.74 6.54 0.53
CA GLY A 45 17.31 7.26 1.68
C GLY A 45 17.05 6.60 3.04
N SER A 46 16.93 5.27 3.08
CA SER A 46 16.70 4.45 4.28
C SER A 46 15.29 4.57 4.89
N GLY A 47 14.35 5.21 4.18
CA GLY A 47 12.93 5.10 4.51
C GLY A 47 12.47 3.64 4.36
N LYS A 48 11.50 3.22 5.18
CA LYS A 48 10.88 1.89 5.06
C LYS A 48 9.41 2.08 4.72
N CYS A 49 8.96 1.46 3.63
CA CYS A 49 7.55 1.48 3.24
C CYS A 49 6.81 0.26 3.80
N ILE A 50 5.60 0.50 4.33
CA ILE A 50 4.69 -0.54 4.80
C ILE A 50 3.72 -0.98 3.69
N VAL A 51 3.40 -0.08 2.76
CA VAL A 51 2.46 -0.33 1.66
C VAL A 51 3.03 0.31 0.39
N GLU A 52 3.22 -0.50 -0.64
CA GLU A 52 3.65 -0.06 -1.97
C GLU A 52 2.53 -0.28 -2.98
N PHE A 53 2.38 0.63 -3.94
CA PHE A 53 1.40 0.56 -5.01
C PHE A 53 2.09 0.22 -6.34
N ILE A 54 1.53 -0.72 -7.10
CA ILE A 54 1.83 -0.84 -8.53
C ILE A 54 0.97 0.19 -9.25
N TYR A 55 1.59 0.96 -10.13
CA TYR A 55 0.92 1.95 -10.96
C TYR A 55 1.35 1.77 -12.42
N ASP A 56 0.56 2.32 -13.33
CA ASP A 56 0.94 2.51 -14.73
C ASP A 56 1.69 3.83 -14.87
N ASP A 57 2.92 3.79 -15.40
CA ASP A 57 3.79 4.96 -15.59
C ASP A 57 3.10 6.08 -16.36
N HIS A 58 2.21 5.77 -17.32
CA HIS A 58 1.48 6.78 -18.09
C HIS A 58 0.47 7.57 -17.27
N HIS A 59 0.04 7.01 -16.13
CA HIS A 59 -0.97 7.57 -15.25
C HIS A 59 -0.37 8.00 -13.90
N LEU A 60 0.95 7.91 -13.73
CA LEU A 60 1.63 8.34 -12.52
C LEU A 60 1.60 9.87 -12.41
N PRO A 61 0.96 10.45 -11.38
CA PRO A 61 0.99 11.89 -11.17
C PRO A 61 2.43 12.36 -10.97
N SER A 62 2.84 13.43 -11.67
CA SER A 62 4.23 13.91 -11.66
C SER A 62 4.74 14.26 -10.26
N CYS A 63 3.86 14.71 -9.36
CA CYS A 63 4.22 14.98 -7.98
C CYS A 63 4.63 13.71 -7.21
N VAL A 64 3.97 12.57 -7.48
CA VAL A 64 4.33 11.27 -6.91
C VAL A 64 5.55 10.69 -7.61
N ALA A 65 5.69 10.89 -8.92
CA ALA A 65 6.90 10.52 -9.65
C ALA A 65 8.15 11.19 -9.05
N PHE A 66 8.02 12.44 -8.63
CA PHE A 66 9.09 13.20 -8.00
C PHE A 66 9.31 12.82 -6.53
N SER A 67 8.24 12.72 -5.73
CA SER A 67 8.37 12.50 -4.28
C SER A 67 8.47 11.04 -3.87
N GLY A 68 8.05 10.12 -4.74
CA GLY A 68 7.91 8.69 -4.47
C GLY A 68 6.74 8.34 -3.54
N SER A 69 5.98 9.31 -3.03
CA SER A 69 4.98 9.07 -1.97
C SER A 69 3.59 9.59 -2.34
N TRP A 70 2.63 8.67 -2.33
CA TRP A 70 1.20 8.99 -2.41
C TRP A 70 0.68 9.68 -1.13
N GLY A 71 1.37 9.47 0.00
CA GLY A 71 1.02 10.01 1.32
C GLY A 71 1.39 11.48 1.51
N TYR A 72 1.88 12.19 0.50
CA TYR A 72 2.12 13.63 0.60
C TYR A 72 0.99 14.49 0.02
N TYR A 73 -0.05 13.85 -0.53
CA TYR A 73 -1.08 14.54 -1.30
C TYR A 73 -2.48 14.05 -0.94
N ASN A 74 -3.46 14.93 -1.14
CA ASN A 74 -4.88 14.60 -1.10
C ASN A 74 -5.37 14.30 -2.53
N TRP A 75 -6.01 13.16 -2.71
CA TRP A 75 -6.45 12.66 -4.01
C TRP A 75 -7.96 12.79 -4.15
N ASN A 76 -8.44 14.02 -4.37
CA ASN A 76 -9.87 14.32 -4.52
C ASN A 76 -10.72 13.83 -3.33
N GLY A 77 -10.27 14.12 -2.10
CA GLY A 77 -10.93 13.70 -0.87
C GLY A 77 -10.35 12.42 -0.25
N LEU A 78 -9.56 11.64 -1.01
CA LEU A 78 -8.76 10.56 -0.43
C LEU A 78 -7.48 11.13 0.18
N ASP A 79 -7.51 11.40 1.48
CA ASP A 79 -6.38 11.94 2.23
C ASP A 79 -5.48 10.82 2.79
N LEU A 80 -4.34 10.58 2.12
CA LEU A 80 -3.35 9.58 2.51
C LEU A 80 -2.22 10.15 3.39
N SER A 81 -2.34 11.41 3.85
CA SER A 81 -1.25 12.11 4.55
C SER A 81 -1.07 11.74 6.03
N SER A 82 -1.97 10.93 6.56
CA SER A 82 -1.95 10.50 7.95
C SER A 82 -1.27 9.15 8.11
N ASN A 83 -0.76 8.85 9.32
CA ASN A 83 -0.12 7.57 9.59
C ASN A 83 -1.12 6.42 9.53
N ILE A 84 -0.60 5.22 9.28
CA ILE A 84 -1.38 3.98 9.39
C ILE A 84 -1.73 3.74 10.85
N LYS A 85 -3.03 3.70 11.14
CA LYS A 85 -3.59 3.32 12.44
C LYS A 85 -3.73 1.82 12.58
N SER A 86 -4.20 1.13 11.53
CA SER A 86 -4.31 -0.34 11.55
C SER A 86 -4.24 -0.96 10.16
N ILE A 87 -3.76 -2.21 10.11
CA ILE A 87 -3.78 -3.08 8.93
C ILE A 87 -4.48 -4.37 9.36
N LYS A 88 -5.61 -4.69 8.72
CA LYS A 88 -6.38 -5.89 9.03
C LYS A 88 -6.56 -6.73 7.78
N LYS A 89 -6.11 -7.99 7.82
CA LYS A 89 -6.43 -8.96 6.77
C LYS A 89 -7.95 -9.14 6.71
N ILE A 90 -8.50 -9.05 5.51
CA ILE A 90 -9.93 -9.19 5.25
C ILE A 90 -10.15 -10.26 4.19
N ASN A 91 -11.23 -11.02 4.37
CA ASN A 91 -11.77 -11.85 3.31
C ASN A 91 -12.85 -11.03 2.63
N TYR A 92 -12.63 -10.67 1.37
CA TYR A 92 -13.78 -10.37 0.51
C TYR A 92 -14.44 -11.70 0.24
N GLY A 93 -15.73 -11.83 0.55
CA GLY A 93 -16.52 -12.97 0.13
C GLY A 93 -16.65 -13.03 -1.40
N GLU A 94 -17.54 -13.90 -1.87
CA GLU A 94 -17.89 -13.96 -3.29
C GLU A 94 -18.28 -12.56 -3.80
N PRO A 95 -17.84 -12.18 -5.02
CA PRO A 95 -18.30 -10.96 -5.67
C PRO A 95 -19.83 -10.90 -5.66
N VAL A 96 -20.39 -9.76 -5.25
CA VAL A 96 -21.81 -9.50 -5.47
C VAL A 96 -21.98 -9.18 -6.95
N GLU A 97 -22.56 -10.11 -7.71
CA GLU A 97 -23.01 -9.85 -9.07
C GLU A 97 -24.32 -9.03 -9.01
N TYR A 98 -24.38 -7.94 -9.78
CA TYR A 98 -25.58 -7.12 -9.97
C TYR A 98 -26.22 -7.40 -11.33
#